data_AF-A0A925TR05-F1
#
_entry.id   AF-A0A925TR05-F1
#
_cell.length_a   1.000
_cell.length_b   1.000
_cell.length_c   1.000
_cell.angle_alpha   90.00
_cell.angle_beta   90.00
_cell.angle_gamma   90.00
#
_symmetry.space_group_name_H-M   'P 1'
#
loop_
_entity.id
_entity.type
_entity.pdbx_description
1 polymer ?
#
loop_
_entity_poly.entity_id
_entity_poly.type
_entity_poly.pdbx_seq_one_letter_code
_entity_poly.pdbx_strand_id
1 'polypeptide(L)'
;MDLFKVGFLNFTLRDLADVVVVTFLFYKLYGYMKGTVAGQIFVGLLLILAGSAAASFLNLSSLDWLLTKLTDIWFIFVVVLFQPEIRRLLLFIGQSRFFSRLFRGNSDEFVTEVTGALGELADKHHG
;
A
#
# COMPACT_ATOMS: atom_id res chain seq x y z
N MET A 1 15.52 10.04 -35.95
CA MET A 1 15.31 8.93 -36.89
C MET A 1 13.85 8.53 -36.73
N ASP A 2 12.98 9.14 -37.51
CA ASP A 2 11.53 8.97 -37.41
C ASP A 2 11.15 7.66 -38.12
N LEU A 3 10.31 6.82 -37.52
CA LEU A 3 10.00 5.49 -38.06
C LEU A 3 8.74 5.46 -38.92
N PHE A 4 7.67 6.11 -38.46
CA PHE A 4 6.38 6.09 -39.14
C PHE A 4 5.62 7.37 -38.84
N LYS A 5 4.93 7.93 -39.84
CA LYS A 5 3.99 9.05 -39.66
C LYS A 5 2.57 8.49 -39.66
N VAL A 6 1.85 8.64 -38.54
CA VAL A 6 0.41 8.33 -38.46
C VAL A 6 -0.34 9.65 -38.39
N GLY A 7 -0.85 10.11 -39.55
CA GLY A 7 -1.51 11.41 -39.67
C GLY A 7 -0.55 12.57 -39.37
N PHE A 8 -0.73 13.23 -38.22
CA PHE A 8 0.05 14.39 -37.75
C PHE A 8 1.13 14.03 -36.72
N LEU A 9 1.19 12.76 -36.28
CA LEU A 9 2.11 12.30 -35.24
C LEU A 9 3.33 11.63 -35.88
N ASN A 10 4.51 12.21 -35.63
CA ASN A 10 5.80 11.60 -35.96
C ASN A 10 6.11 10.55 -34.90
N PHE A 11 6.06 9.28 -35.25
CA PHE A 11 6.38 8.19 -34.34
C PHE A 11 7.89 7.91 -34.39
N THR A 12 8.56 8.16 -33.27
CA THR A 12 10.02 8.02 -33.13
C THR A 12 10.37 6.67 -32.53
N LEU A 13 11.58 6.14 -32.78
CA LEU A 13 12.10 4.97 -32.01
C LEU A 13 11.98 5.14 -30.49
N ARG A 14 12.10 6.40 -30.04
CA ARG A 14 11.99 6.75 -28.63
C ARG A 14 10.58 6.50 -28.09
N ASP A 15 9.55 6.81 -28.87
CA ASP A 15 8.15 6.61 -28.48
C ASP A 15 7.82 5.12 -28.43
N LEU A 16 8.37 4.33 -29.36
CA LEU A 16 8.26 2.88 -29.31
C LEU A 16 8.93 2.30 -28.05
N ALA A 17 10.16 2.73 -27.75
CA ALA A 17 10.86 2.29 -26.56
C ALA A 17 10.12 2.68 -25.27
N ASP A 18 9.57 3.89 -25.21
CA ASP A 18 8.79 4.38 -24.07
C ASP A 18 7.52 3.54 -23.85
N VAL A 19 6.71 3.33 -24.90
CA VAL A 19 5.50 2.51 -24.82
C VAL A 19 5.82 1.07 -24.40
N VAL A 20 6.91 0.47 -24.91
CA VAL A 20 7.34 -0.88 -24.51
C VAL A 20 7.71 -0.94 -23.02
N VAL A 21 8.48 0.03 -22.53
CA VAL A 21 8.89 0.11 -21.12
C VAL A 21 7.67 0.32 -20.22
N VAL A 22 6.80 1.27 -20.56
CA VAL A 22 5.55 1.56 -19.83
C VAL A 22 4.66 0.31 -19.79
N THR A 23 4.46 -0.35 -20.93
CA THR A 23 3.64 -1.58 -21.02
C THR A 23 4.22 -2.69 -20.15
N PHE A 24 5.53 -2.91 -20.19
CA PHE A 24 6.19 -3.90 -19.34
C PHE A 24 6.01 -3.58 -17.84
N LEU A 25 6.14 -2.31 -17.45
CA LEU A 25 5.94 -1.86 -16.08
C LEU A 25 4.50 -2.14 -15.61
N PHE A 26 3.50 -1.75 -16.41
CA PHE A 26 2.09 -1.99 -16.11
C PHE A 26 1.77 -3.49 -16.03
N TYR A 27 2.30 -4.30 -16.95
CA TYR A 27 2.10 -5.75 -16.92
C TYR A 27 2.62 -6.36 -15.61
N LYS A 28 3.81 -5.95 -15.18
CA LYS A 28 4.42 -6.43 -13.94
C LYS A 28 3.62 -5.96 -12.72
N LEU A 29 3.17 -4.71 -12.71
CA LEU A 29 2.35 -4.15 -11.64
C LEU A 29 1.00 -4.87 -11.53
N TYR A 30 0.33 -5.12 -12.66
CA TYR A 30 -0.89 -5.93 -12.72
C TYR A 30 -0.65 -7.34 -12.15
N GLY A 31 0.46 -7.98 -12.52
CA GLY A 31 0.86 -9.28 -11.97
C GLY A 31 0.99 -9.28 -10.45
N TYR A 32 1.54 -8.22 -9.85
CA TYR A 32 1.65 -8.07 -8.40
C TYR A 32 0.33 -7.76 -7.71
N MET A 33 -0.56 -6.98 -8.35
CA MET A 33 -1.87 -6.66 -7.79
C MET A 33 -2.84 -7.83 -7.90
N LYS A 34 -2.71 -8.67 -8.92
CA LYS A 34 -3.61 -9.80 -9.17
C LYS A 34 -3.58 -10.78 -8.01
N GLY A 35 -4.77 -11.11 -7.49
CA GLY A 35 -4.92 -12.01 -6.34
C GLY A 35 -4.71 -11.34 -4.98
N THR A 36 -4.42 -10.05 -4.94
CA THR A 36 -4.39 -9.26 -3.70
C THR A 36 -5.73 -8.60 -3.45
N VAL A 37 -6.04 -8.37 -2.17
CA VAL A 37 -7.21 -7.55 -1.75
C VAL A 37 -7.14 -6.16 -2.39
N ALA A 38 -5.95 -5.56 -2.46
CA ALA A 38 -5.73 -4.27 -3.11
C ALA A 38 -6.12 -4.27 -4.59
N GLY A 39 -5.79 -5.34 -5.33
CA GLY A 39 -6.16 -5.48 -6.74
C GLY A 39 -7.68 -5.60 -6.95
N GLN A 40 -8.37 -6.34 -6.08
CA GLN A 40 -9.83 -6.47 -6.12
C GLN A 40 -10.51 -5.12 -5.87
N ILE A 41 -10.03 -4.38 -4.87
CA ILE A 41 -10.52 -3.04 -4.53
C ILE A 41 -10.29 -2.08 -5.71
N PHE A 42 -9.11 -2.09 -6.33
CA PHE A 42 -8.82 -1.24 -7.49
C PHE A 42 -9.75 -1.51 -8.68
N VAL A 43 -10.00 -2.79 -9.01
CA VAL A 43 -10.94 -3.17 -10.08
C VAL A 43 -12.38 -2.74 -9.72
N GLY A 44 -12.79 -2.91 -8.46
CA GLY A 44 -14.10 -2.45 -7.98
C GLY A 44 -14.27 -0.93 -8.12
N LEU A 45 -13.26 -0.15 -7.74
CA LEU A 45 -13.26 1.31 -7.92
C LEU A 45 -13.39 1.69 -9.39
N LEU A 46 -12.58 1.09 -10.27
CA LEU A 46 -12.65 1.35 -11.70
C LEU A 46 -14.03 1.06 -12.27
N LEU A 47 -14.67 -0.03 -11.83
CA LEU A 47 -16.02 -0.40 -12.25
C LEU A 47 -17.07 0.62 -11.79
N ILE A 48 -16.97 1.11 -10.54
CA ILE A 48 -17.88 2.15 -10.02
C ILE A 48 -17.69 3.47 -10.78
N LEU A 49 -16.45 3.89 -11.02
CA LEU A 49 -16.15 5.12 -11.75
C LEU A 49 -16.61 5.04 -13.21
N ALA A 50 -16.33 3.93 -13.89
CA ALA A 50 -16.80 3.69 -15.25
C ALA A 50 -18.33 3.63 -15.30
N GLY A 51 -18.96 2.98 -14.32
CA GLY A 51 -20.41 2.91 -14.19
C GLY A 51 -21.04 4.29 -13.95
N SER A 52 -20.43 5.12 -13.10
CA SER A 52 -20.91 6.49 -12.85
C SER A 52 -20.79 7.32 -14.12
N ALA A 53 -19.64 7.32 -14.79
CA ALA A 53 -19.47 8.03 -16.05
C ALA A 53 -20.47 7.56 -17.13
N ALA A 54 -20.72 6.25 -17.23
CA ALA A 54 -21.73 5.69 -18.13
C ALA A 54 -23.15 6.13 -17.74
N ALA A 55 -23.48 6.15 -16.45
CA ALA A 55 -24.78 6.59 -15.94
C ALA A 55 -25.03 8.08 -16.22
N SER A 56 -24.03 8.95 -15.99
CA SER A 56 -24.13 10.37 -16.33
C SER A 56 -24.27 10.57 -17.84
N PHE A 57 -23.52 9.82 -18.66
CA PHE A 57 -23.61 9.89 -20.12
C PHE A 57 -24.99 9.46 -20.65
N LEU A 58 -25.58 8.43 -20.04
CA LEU A 58 -26.92 7.93 -20.39
C LEU A 58 -28.06 8.69 -19.68
N ASN A 59 -27.75 9.75 -18.92
CA ASN A 59 -28.73 10.54 -18.15
C ASN A 59 -29.55 9.71 -17.14
N LEU A 60 -28.95 8.67 -16.57
CA LEU A 60 -29.59 7.80 -15.57
C LEU A 60 -29.47 8.42 -14.16
N SER A 61 -30.30 9.42 -13.86
CA SER A 61 -30.19 10.23 -12.62
C SER A 61 -30.14 9.40 -11.33
N SER A 62 -30.97 8.35 -11.21
CA SER A 62 -31.00 7.53 -9.99
C SER A 62 -29.75 6.67 -9.82
N LEU A 63 -29.23 6.13 -10.93
CA LEU A 63 -28.02 5.28 -10.90
C LEU A 63 -26.77 6.15 -10.69
N ASP A 64 -26.70 7.29 -11.36
CA ASP A 64 -25.63 8.28 -11.19
C ASP A 64 -25.55 8.76 -9.73
N TRP A 65 -26.69 9.10 -9.14
CA TRP A 65 -26.77 9.47 -7.72
C TRP A 65 -26.28 8.33 -6.80
N LEU A 66 -26.71 7.09 -7.05
CA LEU A 66 -26.29 5.92 -6.25
C LEU A 66 -24.79 5.67 -6.35
N LEU A 67 -24.23 5.64 -7.57
CA LEU A 67 -22.81 5.38 -7.80
C LEU A 67 -21.93 6.51 -7.27
N THR A 68 -22.38 7.76 -7.36
CA THR A 68 -21.70 8.91 -6.75
C THR A 68 -21.68 8.77 -5.23
N LYS A 69 -22.80 8.40 -4.60
CA LYS A 69 -22.86 8.15 -3.15
C LYS A 69 -21.96 7.00 -2.70
N LEU A 70 -21.86 5.93 -3.50
CA LEU A 70 -20.91 4.84 -3.24
C LEU A 70 -19.46 5.32 -3.35
N THR A 71 -19.17 6.19 -4.32
CA THR A 71 -17.84 6.80 -4.49
C THR A 71 -17.48 7.72 -3.31
N ASP A 72 -18.44 8.49 -2.78
CA ASP A 72 -18.24 9.35 -1.59
C ASP A 72 -17.78 8.52 -0.37
N ILE A 73 -18.37 7.33 -0.16
CA ILE A 73 -18.08 6.44 0.98
C ILE A 73 -16.91 5.49 0.68
N TRP A 74 -16.43 5.43 -0.56
CA TRP A 74 -15.39 4.51 -1.01
C TRP A 74 -14.11 4.57 -0.18
N PHE A 75 -13.69 5.75 0.23
CA PHE A 75 -12.49 5.92 1.06
C PHE A 75 -12.59 5.13 2.38
N ILE A 76 -13.78 5.11 3.00
CA ILE A 76 -14.02 4.36 4.24
C ILE A 76 -13.89 2.86 3.96
N PHE A 77 -14.46 2.35 2.87
CA PHE A 77 -14.28 0.94 2.47
C PHE A 77 -12.81 0.60 2.28
N VAL A 78 -12.05 1.44 1.59
CA VAL A 78 -10.60 1.24 1.42
C VAL A 78 -9.90 1.16 2.77
N VAL A 79 -10.10 2.13 3.66
CA VAL A 79 -9.44 2.15 4.97
C VAL A 79 -9.79 0.91 5.81
N VAL A 80 -11.07 0.53 5.85
CA VAL A 80 -11.54 -0.64 6.61
C VAL A 80 -11.02 -1.95 6.02
N LEU A 81 -11.05 -2.10 4.69
CA LEU A 81 -10.58 -3.31 4.03
C LEU A 81 -9.06 -3.47 4.10
N PHE A 82 -8.31 -2.38 4.10
CA PHE A 82 -6.84 -2.38 4.24
C PHE A 82 -6.37 -2.37 5.71
N GLN A 83 -7.29 -2.29 6.68
CA GLN A 83 -6.95 -2.26 8.10
C GLN A 83 -6.12 -3.48 8.54
N PRO A 84 -6.41 -4.74 8.11
CA PRO A 84 -5.60 -5.90 8.46
C PRO A 84 -4.17 -5.84 7.90
N GLU A 85 -4.00 -5.36 6.67
CA GLU A 85 -2.72 -5.24 5.99
C GLU A 85 -1.84 -4.20 6.68
N ILE A 86 -2.40 -3.01 6.99
CA ILE A 86 -1.69 -1.97 7.74
C ILE A 86 -1.26 -2.52 9.10
N ARG A 87 -2.16 -3.21 9.82
CA ARG A 87 -1.83 -3.86 11.09
C ARG A 87 -0.65 -4.84 10.93
N ARG A 88 -0.68 -5.68 9.89
CA ARG A 88 0.37 -6.68 9.64
C ARG A 88 1.71 -6.03 9.32
N LEU A 89 1.71 -4.96 8.52
CA LEU A 89 2.91 -4.20 8.20
C LEU A 89 3.51 -3.55 9.44
N LEU A 90 2.69 -2.94 10.29
CA LEU A 90 3.12 -2.36 11.55
C LEU A 90 3.71 -3.40 12.50
N LEU A 91 3.10 -4.58 12.60
CA LEU A 91 3.65 -5.70 13.38
C LEU A 91 5.02 -6.14 12.84
N PHE A 92 5.17 -6.22 11.51
CA PHE A 92 6.43 -6.61 10.88
C PHE A 92 7.54 -5.57 11.11
N ILE A 93 7.19 -4.28 11.06
CA ILE A 93 8.10 -3.17 11.36
C ILE A 93 8.49 -3.18 12.85
N GLY A 94 7.52 -3.38 13.75
CA GLY A 94 7.75 -3.41 15.19
C GLY A 94 8.60 -4.61 15.66
N GLN A 95 8.51 -5.75 14.96
CA GLN A 95 9.32 -6.94 15.25
C GLN A 95 10.69 -6.93 14.55
N SER A 96 10.97 -5.95 13.69
CA SER A 96 12.27 -5.83 13.03
C SER A 96 13.38 -5.65 14.07
N ARG A 97 14.47 -6.42 13.95
CA ARG A 97 15.68 -6.29 14.79
C ARG A 97 16.23 -4.86 14.81
N PHE A 98 15.95 -4.08 13.76
CA PHE A 98 16.31 -2.67 13.68
C PHE A 98 15.49 -1.81 14.66
N PHE A 99 14.17 -2.02 14.71
CA PHE A 99 13.28 -1.30 15.64
C PHE A 99 13.52 -1.77 17.09
N SER A 100 13.75 -3.07 17.29
CA SER A 100 14.14 -3.62 18.60
C SER A 100 15.46 -3.02 19.11
N ARG A 101 16.47 -2.78 18.25
CA ARG A 101 17.72 -2.08 18.66
C ARG A 101 17.50 -0.62 19.01
N LEU A 102 16.61 0.08 18.29
CA LEU A 102 16.27 1.47 18.58
C LEU A 102 15.60 1.62 19.97
N PHE A 103 14.76 0.64 20.36
CA PHE A 103 14.07 0.63 21.66
C PHE A 103 14.83 -0.11 22.78
N ARG A 104 15.90 -0.88 22.46
CA ARG A 104 16.69 -1.67 23.43
C ARG A 104 17.65 -0.86 24.30
N GLY A 105 17.89 0.41 23.99
CA GLY A 105 18.82 1.27 24.74
C GLY A 105 18.57 1.28 26.26
N ASN A 106 17.31 1.14 26.70
CA ASN A 106 16.97 1.11 28.13
C ASN A 106 16.93 -0.29 28.77
N SER A 107 16.77 -1.36 27.97
CA SER A 107 16.55 -2.70 28.53
C SER A 107 17.84 -3.36 29.00
N ASP A 108 18.94 -3.18 28.27
CA ASP A 108 20.22 -3.78 28.66
C ASP A 108 20.80 -3.12 29.92
N GLU A 109 20.66 -1.79 30.05
CA GLU A 109 21.11 -1.06 31.25
C GLU A 109 20.28 -1.45 32.48
N PHE A 110 18.95 -1.53 32.36
CA PHE A 110 18.08 -1.99 33.45
C PHE A 110 18.34 -3.44 33.88
N VAL A 111 18.61 -4.35 32.93
CA VAL A 111 18.95 -5.74 33.25
C VAL A 111 20.29 -5.83 33.98
N THR A 112 21.27 -5.01 33.58
CA THR A 112 22.59 -4.96 34.23
C THR A 112 22.49 -4.37 35.64
N GLU A 113 21.65 -3.35 35.83
CA GLU A 113 21.38 -2.74 37.14
C GLU A 113 20.68 -3.73 38.09
N VAL A 114 19.63 -4.42 37.62
CA VAL A 114 18.89 -5.39 38.45
C VAL A 114 19.78 -6.59 38.81
N THR A 115 20.56 -7.11 37.88
CA THR A 115 21.49 -8.21 38.16
C THR A 115 22.65 -7.78 39.08
N GLY A 116 23.15 -6.55 38.94
CA GLY A 116 24.12 -5.96 39.85
C GLY A 116 23.57 -5.81 41.27
N ALA A 117 22.36 -5.25 41.42
CA ALA A 117 21.70 -5.09 42.70
C ALA A 117 21.40 -6.43 43.39
N LEU A 118 20.99 -7.46 42.62
CA LEU A 118 20.81 -8.82 43.14
C LEU A 118 22.14 -9.45 43.59
N GLY A 119 23.23 -9.20 42.87
CA GLY A 119 24.58 -9.63 43.27
C GLY A 119 25.03 -8.97 44.57
N GLU A 120 24.77 -7.68 44.73
CA GLU A 120 25.16 -6.92 45.93
C GLU A 120 24.33 -7.31 47.17
N LEU A 121 23.05 -7.65 46.99
CA LEU A 121 22.20 -8.20 48.05
C LEU A 121 22.65 -9.61 48.48
N ALA A 122 23.03 -10.45 47.52
CA ALA A 122 23.55 -11.79 47.80
C ALA A 122 24.87 -11.73 48.60
N ASP A 123 25.79 -10.83 48.24
CA ASP A 123 27.05 -10.63 48.96
C ASP A 123 26.85 -10.06 50.37
N LYS A 124 25.82 -9.23 50.57
CA LYS A 124 25.52 -8.64 51.89
C LYS A 124 24.69 -9.54 52.81
N HIS A 125 24.31 -10.76 52.38
CA HIS A 125 23.46 -11.67 53.18
C HIS A 125 22.17 -11.01 53.71
N HIS A 126 21.66 -10.00 53.01
CA HIS A 126 20.37 -9.40 53.31
C HIS A 126 19.33 -10.09 52.43
N GLY A 127 18.67 -11.11 53.00
CA GLY A 127 17.55 -11.81 52.38
C GLY A 127 16.30 -10.95 52.28
#